data_AF-A0A4U1J2M8-F1
#
_entry.id   AF-A0A4U1J2M8-F1
#
_cell.length_a   1.000
_cell.length_b   1.000
_cell.length_c   1.000
_cell.angle_alpha   90.00
_cell.angle_beta   90.00
_cell.angle_gamma   90.00
#
_symmetry.space_group_name_H-M   'P 1'
#
loop_
_entity.id
_entity.type
_entity.pdbx_description
1 polymer ?
#
loop_
_entity_poly.entity_id
_entity_poly.type
_entity_poly.pdbx_seq_one_letter_code
_entity_poly.pdbx_strand_id
1 'polypeptide(L)'
;MSKAATDRFDEALKTLEDFCVQRQNPSAYFGVLHWLQKQPNRDTARATIGARISLDTHGPLPADRKLARAFLLLSATCENKSEAQVGLLRQELLAVPQGAFGAKVLTMLNAAIARQPYLPGSVVLDATLQTKIAEAGFAKASILDAFETAKFVLGKAKLLLDAGQCSAAYTRWFGTMDAARYDTVKGNISNLVFAAHAKPVVIRYLATPDFGSTEKQTFQRYSGKREALIALGDKFFGSNAGRRPRSNVYDLPTYGAAVNKVMELNDEKAKAEATVLKEAQKFSDVAKQNAVTEAGFREIEVNIDAKRKALVAAFKDDYVIGYTGVIVHELSHHVAGTIDLTSEGVTMYGYNLCRFLAANSPKSAIKNADNYRLFCDEFLPA
;
A
#
# COMPACT_ATOMS: atom_id res chain seq x y z
N MET A 1 41.48 -0.66 25.43
CA MET A 1 40.53 0.38 25.88
C MET A 1 39.16 0.09 25.30
N SER A 2 38.09 0.24 26.08
CA SER A 2 36.72 0.15 25.55
C SER A 2 36.44 1.34 24.62
N LYS A 3 35.78 1.10 23.47
CA LYS A 3 35.35 2.18 22.57
C LYS A 3 34.37 3.12 23.28
N ALA A 4 34.36 4.41 22.92
CA ALA A 4 33.31 5.32 23.39
C ALA A 4 31.93 4.86 22.88
N ALA A 5 30.86 5.28 23.55
CA ALA A 5 29.52 4.89 23.17
C ALA A 5 29.14 5.43 21.77
N THR A 6 29.49 6.67 21.47
CA THR A 6 29.33 7.29 20.15
C THR A 6 30.05 6.51 19.05
N ASP A 7 31.29 6.07 19.29
CA ASP A 7 32.06 5.27 18.32
C ASP A 7 31.38 3.93 18.02
N ARG A 8 30.72 3.32 19.02
CA ARG A 8 29.96 2.08 18.82
C ARG A 8 28.72 2.31 17.95
N PHE A 9 28.04 3.43 18.15
CA PHE A 9 26.91 3.82 17.31
C PHE A 9 27.36 4.02 15.86
N ASP A 10 28.43 4.79 15.64
CA ASP A 10 28.92 5.10 14.30
C ASP A 10 29.45 3.86 13.57
N GLU A 11 30.15 2.97 14.28
CA GLU A 11 30.58 1.68 13.72
C GLU A 11 29.38 0.82 13.29
N ALA A 12 28.34 0.75 14.12
CA ALA A 12 27.13 0.00 13.82
C ALA A 12 26.38 0.59 12.62
N LEU A 13 26.28 1.93 12.56
CA LEU A 13 25.65 2.64 11.45
C LEU A 13 26.43 2.44 10.15
N LYS A 14 27.77 2.53 10.18
CA LYS A 14 28.62 2.26 9.02
C LYS A 14 28.49 0.82 8.54
N THR A 15 28.41 -0.12 9.47
CA THR A 15 28.20 -1.55 9.15
C THR A 15 26.84 -1.76 8.49
N LEU A 16 25.79 -1.08 8.95
CA LEU A 16 24.48 -1.09 8.29
C LEU A 16 24.55 -0.51 6.89
N GLU A 17 25.23 0.62 6.70
CA GLU A 17 25.42 1.25 5.39
C GLU A 17 26.05 0.27 4.39
N ASP A 18 27.19 -0.31 4.75
CA ASP A 18 27.91 -1.27 3.89
C ASP A 18 27.07 -2.50 3.57
N PHE A 19 26.38 -3.03 4.58
CA PHE A 19 25.49 -4.17 4.41
C PHE A 19 24.33 -3.85 3.46
N CYS A 20 23.71 -2.68 3.64
CA CYS A 20 22.59 -2.23 2.82
C CYS A 20 23.01 -1.96 1.36
N VAL A 21 24.21 -1.41 1.13
CA VAL A 21 24.78 -1.21 -0.21
C VAL A 21 24.96 -2.54 -0.92
N GLN A 22 25.57 -3.53 -0.25
CA GLN A 22 25.76 -4.87 -0.82
C GLN A 22 24.43 -5.55 -1.18
N ARG A 23 23.37 -5.26 -0.42
CA ARG A 23 22.02 -5.83 -0.63
C ARG A 23 21.13 -4.99 -1.54
N GLN A 24 21.59 -3.82 -2.00
CA GLN A 24 20.77 -2.83 -2.70
C GLN A 24 19.47 -2.48 -1.94
N ASN A 25 19.50 -2.55 -0.60
CA ASN A 25 18.37 -2.24 0.26
C ASN A 25 18.78 -1.22 1.34
N PRO A 26 18.70 0.09 1.04
CA PRO A 26 19.11 1.14 1.95
C PRO A 26 18.17 1.40 3.13
N SER A 27 16.97 0.78 3.20
CA SER A 27 15.90 1.17 4.13
C SER A 27 16.33 1.20 5.59
N ALA A 28 17.11 0.20 6.02
CA ALA A 28 17.53 0.06 7.41
C ALA A 28 18.51 1.16 7.84
N TYR A 29 19.50 1.48 7.01
CA TYR A 29 20.44 2.57 7.27
C TYR A 29 19.72 3.92 7.39
N PHE A 30 18.85 4.24 6.43
CA PHE A 30 18.11 5.50 6.50
C PHE A 30 17.08 5.51 7.62
N GLY A 31 16.49 4.36 7.98
CA GLY A 31 15.61 4.24 9.13
C GLY A 31 16.26 4.76 10.40
N VAL A 32 17.53 4.40 10.62
CA VAL A 32 18.33 4.90 11.75
C VAL A 32 18.58 6.40 11.62
N LEU A 33 18.93 6.91 10.43
CA LEU A 33 19.14 8.34 10.21
C LEU A 33 17.86 9.16 10.47
N HIS A 34 16.71 8.69 9.99
CA HIS A 34 15.40 9.31 10.23
C HIS A 34 15.05 9.32 11.71
N TRP A 35 15.24 8.19 12.39
CA TRP A 35 15.09 8.12 13.84
C TRP A 35 15.98 9.15 14.54
N LEU A 36 17.24 9.27 14.12
CA LEU A 36 18.21 10.20 14.69
C LEU A 36 17.82 11.66 14.44
N GLN A 37 17.30 11.99 13.26
CA GLN A 37 16.83 13.33 12.92
C GLN A 37 15.67 13.80 13.81
N LYS A 38 14.84 12.87 14.30
CA LYS A 38 13.72 13.14 15.22
C LYS A 38 14.13 13.33 16.68
N GLN A 39 15.39 13.09 17.04
CA GLN A 39 15.84 13.21 18.42
C GLN A 39 16.08 14.67 18.82
N PRO A 40 15.66 15.11 20.03
CA PRO A 40 15.92 16.48 20.50
C PRO A 40 17.40 16.83 20.56
N ASN A 41 18.26 15.87 20.90
CA ASN A 41 19.71 16.00 20.88
C ASN A 41 20.33 14.73 20.26
N ARG A 42 20.94 14.89 19.07
CA ARG A 42 21.49 13.78 18.30
C ARG A 42 22.69 13.12 18.97
N ASP A 43 23.57 13.89 19.61
CA ASP A 43 24.77 13.34 20.23
C ASP A 43 24.44 12.57 21.51
N THR A 44 23.51 13.08 22.33
CA THR A 44 22.97 12.34 23.47
C THR A 44 22.33 11.03 23.01
N ALA A 45 21.50 11.08 21.96
CA ALA A 45 20.85 9.89 21.43
C ALA A 45 21.87 8.84 20.91
N ARG A 46 22.90 9.27 20.17
CA ARG A 46 24.01 8.41 19.71
C ARG A 46 24.74 7.76 20.88
N ALA A 47 25.06 8.54 21.91
CA ALA A 47 25.71 8.02 23.11
C ALA A 47 24.83 7.01 23.86
N THR A 48 23.54 7.31 24.07
CA THR A 48 22.59 6.42 24.74
C THR A 48 22.44 5.10 23.98
N ILE A 49 22.16 5.13 22.68
CA ILE A 49 22.02 3.91 21.89
C ILE A 49 23.35 3.16 21.77
N GLY A 50 24.45 3.89 21.58
CA GLY A 50 25.80 3.33 21.55
C GLY A 50 26.20 2.57 22.82
N ALA A 51 25.69 2.99 23.99
CA ALA A 51 25.82 2.23 25.23
C ALA A 51 24.93 0.98 25.23
N ARG A 52 23.67 1.10 24.77
CA ARG A 52 22.69 -0.01 24.70
C ARG A 52 23.06 -1.11 23.71
N ILE A 53 23.89 -0.84 22.71
CA ILE A 53 24.35 -1.87 21.74
C ILE A 53 25.73 -2.43 22.08
N SER A 54 26.29 -2.10 23.25
CA SER A 54 27.59 -2.63 23.65
C SER A 54 27.56 -4.15 23.81
N LEU A 55 28.65 -4.80 23.40
CA LEU A 55 28.90 -6.24 23.54
C LEU A 55 30.27 -6.41 24.18
N ASP A 56 30.38 -7.31 25.15
CA ASP A 56 31.59 -7.54 25.94
C ASP A 56 32.77 -8.03 25.10
N THR A 57 33.98 -7.77 25.58
CA THR A 57 35.22 -8.05 24.84
C THR A 57 35.53 -9.53 24.69
N HIS A 58 35.02 -10.37 25.61
CA HIS A 58 35.23 -11.83 25.65
C HIS A 58 34.27 -12.64 24.75
N GLY A 59 33.54 -11.96 23.86
CA GLY A 59 32.57 -12.59 22.97
C GLY A 59 33.09 -12.86 21.54
N PRO A 60 32.21 -12.79 20.53
CA PRO A 60 32.44 -13.24 19.15
C PRO A 60 33.59 -12.51 18.45
N LEU A 61 33.99 -13.06 17.29
CA LEU A 61 35.02 -12.48 16.42
C LEU A 61 34.71 -11.00 16.10
N PRO A 62 35.73 -10.15 15.88
CA PRO A 62 35.53 -8.72 15.69
C PRO A 62 34.54 -8.35 14.57
N ALA A 63 34.56 -9.10 13.45
CA ALA A 63 33.65 -8.87 12.32
C ALA A 63 32.19 -9.14 12.70
N ASP A 64 31.92 -10.26 13.36
CA ASP A 64 30.55 -10.61 13.76
C ASP A 64 30.00 -9.65 14.83
N ARG A 65 30.88 -9.11 15.68
CA ARG A 65 30.51 -8.11 16.67
C ARG A 65 29.94 -6.84 16.02
N LYS A 66 30.48 -6.44 14.87
CA LYS A 66 29.97 -5.27 14.11
C LYS A 66 28.57 -5.55 13.57
N LEU A 67 28.34 -6.73 12.97
CA LEU A 67 27.02 -7.15 12.50
C LEU A 67 26.00 -7.24 13.65
N ALA A 68 26.42 -7.75 14.80
CA ALA A 68 25.57 -7.85 15.97
C ALA A 68 25.17 -6.46 16.50
N ARG A 69 26.10 -5.50 16.52
CA ARG A 69 25.80 -4.10 16.86
C ARG A 69 24.87 -3.44 15.85
N ALA A 70 25.06 -3.69 14.56
CA ALA A 70 24.17 -3.23 13.50
C ALA A 70 22.73 -3.75 13.70
N PHE A 71 22.57 -5.03 14.02
CA PHE A 71 21.26 -5.60 14.36
C PHE A 71 20.64 -4.95 15.61
N LEU A 72 21.40 -4.84 16.71
CA LEU A 72 20.91 -4.22 17.95
C LEU A 72 20.56 -2.73 17.75
N LEU A 73 21.29 -2.02 16.89
CA LEU A 73 21.01 -0.63 16.51
C LEU A 73 19.65 -0.52 15.82
N LEU A 74 19.36 -1.36 14.83
CA LEU A 74 18.04 -1.39 14.17
C LEU A 74 16.91 -1.71 15.15
N SER A 75 17.11 -2.71 16.00
CA SER A 75 16.12 -3.09 17.00
C SER A 75 15.82 -1.96 18.00
N ALA A 76 16.85 -1.23 18.44
CA ALA A 76 16.67 -0.14 19.41
C ALA A 76 16.05 1.13 18.79
N THR A 77 16.31 1.38 17.50
CA THR A 77 15.89 2.63 16.83
C THR A 77 14.61 2.41 16.04
N CYS A 78 14.67 1.61 14.99
CA CYS A 78 13.57 1.47 14.04
C CYS A 78 12.46 0.52 14.50
N GLU A 79 12.79 -0.53 15.28
CA GLU A 79 11.78 -1.39 15.91
C GLU A 79 11.30 -0.86 17.27
N ASN A 80 11.83 0.30 17.69
CA ASN A 80 11.51 0.99 18.94
C ASN A 80 11.54 0.08 20.19
N LYS A 81 12.47 -0.89 20.24
CA LYS A 81 12.59 -1.79 21.39
C LYS A 81 13.13 -1.03 22.60
N SER A 82 12.54 -1.31 23.77
CA SER A 82 12.99 -0.76 25.05
C SER A 82 14.38 -1.28 25.41
N GLU A 83 15.04 -0.61 26.35
CA GLU A 83 16.36 -1.02 26.84
C GLU A 83 16.38 -2.46 27.37
N ALA A 84 15.33 -2.87 28.10
CA ALA A 84 15.17 -4.23 28.58
C ALA A 84 15.06 -5.24 27.43
N GLN A 85 14.26 -4.91 26.39
CA GLN A 85 14.12 -5.77 25.21
C GLN A 85 15.42 -5.89 24.41
N VAL A 86 16.17 -4.79 24.24
CA VAL A 86 17.50 -4.81 23.62
C VAL A 86 18.48 -5.61 24.47
N GLY A 87 18.39 -5.53 25.80
CA GLY A 87 19.16 -6.35 26.74
C GLY A 87 18.90 -7.85 26.56
N LEU A 88 17.65 -8.26 26.39
CA LEU A 88 17.29 -9.65 26.10
C LEU A 88 17.87 -10.14 24.77
N LEU A 89 17.76 -9.34 23.71
CA LEU A 89 18.38 -9.67 22.41
C LEU A 89 19.91 -9.80 22.53
N ARG A 90 20.54 -8.95 23.34
CA ARG A 90 21.98 -9.03 23.62
C ARG A 90 22.34 -10.35 24.31
N GLN A 91 21.55 -10.77 25.30
CA GLN A 91 21.75 -12.05 25.98
C GLN A 91 21.54 -13.23 25.04
N GLU A 92 20.51 -13.19 24.17
CA GLU A 92 20.30 -14.21 23.14
C GLU A 92 21.53 -14.33 22.23
N LEU A 93 22.09 -13.22 21.78
CA LEU A 93 23.29 -13.21 20.95
C LEU A 93 24.52 -13.79 21.68
N LEU A 94 24.74 -13.41 22.93
CA LEU A 94 25.87 -13.92 23.73
C LEU A 94 25.74 -15.42 24.05
N ALA A 95 24.53 -15.98 24.01
CA ALA A 95 24.29 -17.41 24.19
C ALA A 95 24.55 -18.24 22.92
N VAL A 96 24.75 -17.61 21.75
CA VAL A 96 25.02 -18.34 20.50
C VAL A 96 26.45 -18.90 20.51
N PRO A 97 26.66 -20.20 20.24
CA PRO A 97 28.00 -20.78 20.14
C PRO A 97 28.86 -20.04 19.12
N GLN A 98 30.16 -19.86 19.42
CA GLN A 98 31.07 -19.05 18.60
C GLN A 98 31.09 -19.45 17.12
N GLY A 99 31.03 -20.74 16.81
CA GLY A 99 31.00 -21.24 15.42
C GLY A 99 29.70 -20.97 14.65
N ALA A 100 28.60 -20.65 15.35
CA ALA A 100 27.29 -20.36 14.75
C ALA A 100 26.91 -18.87 14.82
N PHE A 101 27.69 -18.06 15.54
CA PHE A 101 27.35 -16.67 15.87
C PHE A 101 27.13 -15.81 14.61
N GLY A 102 28.08 -15.82 13.67
CA GLY A 102 27.98 -15.02 12.44
C GLY A 102 26.73 -15.34 11.61
N ALA A 103 26.42 -16.63 11.41
CA ALA A 103 25.24 -17.07 10.65
C ALA A 103 23.91 -16.67 11.32
N LYS A 104 23.83 -16.83 12.65
CA LYS A 104 22.65 -16.44 13.44
C LYS A 104 22.44 -14.93 13.41
N VAL A 105 23.49 -14.13 13.64
CA VAL A 105 23.42 -12.65 13.55
C VAL A 105 22.99 -12.21 12.17
N LEU A 106 23.57 -12.78 11.11
CA LEU A 106 23.21 -12.44 9.74
C LEU A 106 21.74 -12.74 9.45
N THR A 107 21.23 -13.87 9.95
CA THR A 107 19.81 -14.23 9.85
C THR A 107 18.92 -13.22 10.58
N MET A 108 19.26 -12.85 11.81
CA MET A 108 18.51 -11.86 12.60
C MET A 108 18.56 -10.46 11.98
N LEU A 109 19.72 -10.04 11.47
CA LEU A 109 19.90 -8.77 10.79
C LEU A 109 19.06 -8.71 9.50
N ASN A 110 19.11 -9.74 8.66
CA ASN A 110 18.27 -9.80 7.47
C ASN A 110 16.77 -9.75 7.82
N ALA A 111 16.35 -10.47 8.86
CA ALA A 111 14.97 -10.43 9.33
C ALA A 111 14.58 -9.04 9.85
N ALA A 112 15.46 -8.37 10.60
CA ALA A 112 15.22 -7.01 11.08
C ALA A 112 15.12 -6.01 9.92
N ILE A 113 16.01 -6.10 8.92
CA ILE A 113 16.01 -5.27 7.71
C ILE A 113 14.71 -5.47 6.93
N ALA A 114 14.26 -6.71 6.76
CA ALA A 114 13.01 -7.02 6.06
C ALA A 114 11.76 -6.45 6.76
N ARG A 115 11.84 -6.16 8.06
CA ARG A 115 10.76 -5.53 8.84
C ARG A 115 10.84 -4.00 8.88
N GLN A 116 11.89 -3.39 8.33
CA GLN A 116 12.04 -1.94 8.39
C GLN A 116 10.95 -1.29 7.54
N PRO A 117 10.19 -0.32 8.10
CA PRO A 117 9.25 0.43 7.29
C PRO A 117 10.04 1.16 6.21
N TYR A 118 9.44 1.27 5.03
CA TYR A 118 9.98 2.19 4.03
C TYR A 118 9.93 3.59 4.63
N LEU A 119 10.84 4.46 4.22
CA LEU A 119 10.80 5.85 4.65
C LEU A 119 10.02 6.68 3.64
N PRO A 120 9.19 7.63 4.11
CA PRO A 120 8.58 8.62 3.26
C PRO A 120 9.63 9.23 2.34
N GLY A 121 9.28 9.35 1.08
CA GLY A 121 10.20 9.78 0.06
C GLY A 121 9.45 9.96 -1.24
N SER A 122 10.16 10.34 -2.29
CA SER A 122 9.53 10.39 -3.59
C SER A 122 10.48 9.96 -4.70
N VAL A 123 9.93 9.67 -5.88
CA VAL A 123 10.69 9.52 -7.11
C VAL A 123 9.96 10.27 -8.24
N VAL A 124 10.69 11.08 -9.01
CA VAL A 124 10.19 11.59 -10.30
C VAL A 124 10.57 10.55 -11.36
N LEU A 125 9.58 10.04 -12.08
CA LEU A 125 9.72 9.15 -13.22
C LEU A 125 9.37 9.95 -14.48
N ASP A 126 10.36 10.35 -15.26
CA ASP A 126 10.14 11.00 -16.55
C ASP A 126 10.40 10.05 -17.72
N ALA A 127 10.24 10.55 -18.95
CA ALA A 127 10.47 9.78 -20.18
C ALA A 127 11.91 9.25 -20.30
N THR A 128 12.87 9.90 -19.62
CA THR A 128 14.28 9.49 -19.58
C THR A 128 14.62 8.64 -18.36
N LEU A 129 13.62 8.34 -17.50
CA LEU A 129 13.80 7.73 -16.18
C LEU A 129 14.85 8.44 -15.32
N GLN A 130 15.05 9.75 -15.55
CA GLN A 130 15.97 10.54 -14.72
C GLN A 130 15.30 10.75 -13.36
N THR A 131 15.68 9.90 -12.41
CA THR A 131 15.19 10.00 -11.04
C THR A 131 15.77 11.24 -10.40
N LYS A 132 14.96 12.28 -10.29
CA LYS A 132 15.35 13.52 -9.62
C LYS A 132 14.74 13.59 -8.23
N ILE A 133 14.89 12.57 -7.37
CA ILE A 133 14.50 12.68 -5.97
C ILE A 133 15.49 12.04 -4.99
N ALA A 134 15.71 12.81 -3.93
CA ALA A 134 16.54 12.61 -2.75
C ALA A 134 15.87 11.72 -1.69
N GLU A 135 16.68 11.32 -0.71
CA GLU A 135 16.39 10.42 0.40
C GLU A 135 16.45 8.95 -0.01
N ALA A 136 17.66 8.39 0.09
CA ALA A 136 17.86 6.97 -0.09
C ALA A 136 17.13 6.19 1.04
N GLY A 137 16.87 4.90 0.82
CA GLY A 137 15.98 4.08 1.66
C GLY A 137 14.59 3.82 1.05
N PHE A 138 14.25 4.53 -0.02
CA PHE A 138 13.03 4.36 -0.81
C PHE A 138 13.09 3.07 -1.65
N ALA A 139 11.97 2.33 -1.80
CA ALA A 139 11.86 1.11 -2.63
C ALA A 139 11.89 1.42 -4.14
N LYS A 140 12.92 2.16 -4.57
CA LYS A 140 13.10 2.68 -5.92
C LYS A 140 13.01 1.58 -6.97
N ALA A 141 13.66 0.42 -6.72
CA ALA A 141 13.65 -0.70 -7.64
C ALA A 141 12.22 -1.24 -7.87
N SER A 142 11.46 -1.47 -6.80
CA SER A 142 10.09 -1.98 -6.89
C SER A 142 9.13 -0.98 -7.55
N ILE A 143 9.29 0.32 -7.28
CA ILE A 143 8.48 1.36 -7.90
C ILE A 143 8.80 1.52 -9.39
N LEU A 144 10.08 1.49 -9.76
CA LEU A 144 10.50 1.52 -11.16
C LEU A 144 9.99 0.30 -11.92
N ASP A 145 10.17 -0.90 -11.36
CA ASP A 145 9.68 -2.15 -11.96
C ASP A 145 8.15 -2.13 -12.14
N ALA A 146 7.42 -1.71 -11.11
CA ALA A 146 5.98 -1.57 -11.17
C ALA A 146 5.54 -0.54 -12.22
N PHE A 147 6.24 0.59 -12.33
CA PHE A 147 5.90 1.66 -13.29
C PHE A 147 6.22 1.26 -14.74
N GLU A 148 7.35 0.61 -14.98
CA GLU A 148 7.69 0.06 -16.30
C GLU A 148 6.72 -1.06 -16.71
N THR A 149 6.32 -1.91 -15.76
CA THR A 149 5.27 -2.90 -15.99
C THR A 149 3.93 -2.20 -16.29
N ALA A 150 3.62 -1.08 -15.62
CA ALA A 150 2.39 -0.32 -15.84
C ALA A 150 2.36 0.26 -17.26
N LYS A 151 3.47 0.86 -17.73
CA LYS A 151 3.64 1.29 -19.12
C LYS A 151 3.38 0.14 -20.11
N PHE A 152 3.96 -1.03 -19.84
CA PHE A 152 3.78 -2.21 -20.69
C PHE A 152 2.30 -2.63 -20.79
N VAL A 153 1.61 -2.81 -19.67
CA VAL A 153 0.20 -3.26 -19.69
C VAL A 153 -0.74 -2.21 -20.28
N LEU A 154 -0.48 -0.92 -20.04
CA LEU A 154 -1.22 0.19 -20.66
C LEU A 154 -1.03 0.20 -22.18
N GLY A 155 0.19 -0.04 -22.67
CA GLY A 155 0.46 -0.17 -24.10
C GLY A 155 -0.30 -1.33 -24.74
N LYS A 156 -0.34 -2.50 -24.07
CA LYS A 156 -1.12 -3.66 -24.54
C LYS A 156 -2.62 -3.40 -24.53
N ALA A 157 -3.14 -2.78 -23.48
CA ALA A 157 -4.53 -2.36 -23.38
C ALA A 157 -4.91 -1.39 -24.51
N LYS A 158 -4.04 -0.41 -24.81
CA LYS A 158 -4.25 0.52 -25.92
C LYS A 158 -4.28 -0.18 -27.28
N LEU A 159 -3.32 -1.06 -27.56
CA LEU A 159 -3.28 -1.81 -28.83
C LEU A 159 -4.56 -2.63 -29.06
N LEU A 160 -5.08 -3.27 -28.00
CA LEU A 160 -6.35 -4.00 -28.07
C LEU A 160 -7.52 -3.07 -28.42
N LEU A 161 -7.62 -1.90 -27.78
CA LEU A 161 -8.71 -0.95 -28.01
C LEU A 161 -8.58 -0.22 -29.37
N ASP A 162 -7.36 -0.03 -29.86
CA ASP A 162 -7.10 0.54 -31.18
C ASP A 162 -7.53 -0.39 -32.31
N ALA A 163 -7.44 -1.71 -32.10
CA ALA A 163 -7.92 -2.71 -33.04
C ALA A 163 -9.46 -2.69 -33.23
N GLY A 164 -10.20 -1.93 -32.41
CA GLY A 164 -11.65 -1.74 -32.55
C GLY A 164 -12.49 -2.99 -32.25
N GLN A 165 -11.88 -4.00 -31.64
CA GLN A 165 -12.56 -5.26 -31.30
C GLN A 165 -13.11 -5.20 -29.88
N CYS A 166 -14.38 -5.60 -29.71
CA CYS A 166 -14.89 -5.94 -28.39
C CYS A 166 -14.29 -7.28 -27.95
N SER A 167 -13.31 -7.23 -27.06
CA SER A 167 -12.72 -8.45 -26.51
C SER A 167 -13.54 -8.96 -25.31
N ALA A 168 -13.30 -10.23 -24.96
CA ALA A 168 -13.79 -10.79 -23.70
C ALA A 168 -13.28 -9.99 -22.49
N ALA A 169 -12.06 -9.44 -22.55
CA ALA A 169 -11.50 -8.58 -21.51
C ALA A 169 -12.28 -7.26 -21.38
N TYR A 170 -12.62 -6.60 -22.50
CA TYR A 170 -13.46 -5.40 -22.47
C TYR A 170 -14.81 -5.71 -21.84
N THR A 171 -15.49 -6.76 -22.31
CA THR A 171 -16.82 -7.13 -21.80
C THR A 171 -16.80 -7.45 -20.31
N ARG A 172 -15.75 -8.13 -19.83
CA ARG A 172 -15.58 -8.48 -18.42
C ARG A 172 -15.50 -7.26 -17.51
N TRP A 173 -14.82 -6.21 -17.97
CA TRP A 173 -14.48 -5.06 -17.12
C TRP A 173 -15.31 -3.81 -17.38
N PHE A 174 -15.99 -3.71 -18.52
CA PHE A 174 -16.80 -2.54 -18.87
C PHE A 174 -18.20 -2.90 -19.38
N GLY A 175 -18.57 -4.17 -19.32
CA GLY A 175 -19.89 -4.69 -19.71
C GLY A 175 -20.05 -4.81 -21.22
N THR A 176 -21.27 -5.11 -21.67
CA THR A 176 -21.61 -5.22 -23.10
C THR A 176 -21.14 -3.99 -23.87
N MET A 177 -20.57 -4.22 -25.05
CA MET A 177 -20.07 -3.14 -25.91
C MET A 177 -21.18 -2.14 -26.24
N ASP A 178 -20.80 -0.88 -26.16
CA ASP A 178 -21.55 0.28 -26.59
C ASP A 178 -20.51 1.24 -27.15
N ALA A 179 -20.73 1.77 -28.36
CA ALA A 179 -19.70 2.53 -29.07
C ALA A 179 -19.21 3.73 -28.26
N ALA A 180 -20.12 4.51 -27.66
CA ALA A 180 -19.76 5.69 -26.87
C ALA A 180 -18.97 5.32 -25.60
N ARG A 181 -19.36 4.24 -24.90
CA ARG A 181 -18.57 3.74 -23.76
C ARG A 181 -17.20 3.21 -24.19
N TYR A 182 -17.14 2.49 -25.30
CA TYR A 182 -15.90 1.94 -25.84
C TYR A 182 -14.92 3.08 -26.18
N ASP A 183 -15.40 4.11 -26.87
CA ASP A 183 -14.62 5.30 -27.20
C ASP A 183 -14.15 6.04 -25.94
N THR A 184 -14.99 6.09 -24.91
CA THR A 184 -14.61 6.67 -23.60
C THR A 184 -13.45 5.89 -22.96
N VAL A 185 -13.56 4.56 -22.88
CA VAL A 185 -12.49 3.71 -22.32
C VAL A 185 -11.21 3.81 -23.16
N LYS A 186 -11.32 3.80 -24.49
CA LYS A 186 -10.21 3.98 -25.43
C LYS A 186 -9.51 5.33 -25.25
N GLY A 187 -10.28 6.40 -25.09
CA GLY A 187 -9.76 7.74 -24.78
C GLY A 187 -9.02 7.76 -23.44
N ASN A 188 -9.61 7.18 -22.40
CA ASN A 188 -9.01 7.12 -21.07
C ASN A 188 -7.70 6.33 -21.05
N ILE A 189 -7.65 5.15 -21.69
CA ILE A 189 -6.42 4.35 -21.81
C ILE A 189 -5.36 5.10 -22.64
N SER A 190 -5.75 5.81 -23.70
CA SER A 190 -4.80 6.62 -24.48
C SER A 190 -4.21 7.75 -23.64
N ASN A 191 -5.02 8.41 -22.81
CA ASN A 191 -4.54 9.44 -21.89
C ASN A 191 -3.59 8.87 -20.83
N LEU A 192 -3.87 7.67 -20.32
CA LEU A 192 -3.00 6.97 -19.36
C LEU A 192 -1.66 6.59 -19.98
N VAL A 193 -1.64 6.07 -21.21
CA VAL A 193 -0.40 5.81 -21.95
C VAL A 193 0.39 7.10 -22.14
N PHE A 194 -0.26 8.19 -22.55
CA PHE A 194 0.40 9.48 -22.70
C PHE A 194 1.02 9.97 -21.37
N ALA A 195 0.27 9.88 -20.27
CA ALA A 195 0.76 10.26 -18.95
C ALA A 195 1.97 9.42 -18.51
N ALA A 196 1.91 8.10 -18.70
CA ALA A 196 2.97 7.19 -18.28
C ALA A 196 4.25 7.31 -19.14
N HIS A 197 4.13 7.64 -20.43
CA HIS A 197 5.27 7.68 -21.36
C HIS A 197 5.85 9.07 -21.63
N ALA A 198 5.02 10.12 -21.62
CA ALA A 198 5.40 11.44 -22.12
C ALA A 198 5.47 12.53 -21.04
N LYS A 199 5.01 12.25 -19.82
CA LYS A 199 4.97 13.23 -18.72
C LYS A 199 5.77 12.72 -17.52
N PRO A 200 6.43 13.62 -16.76
CA PRO A 200 6.94 13.28 -15.45
C PRO A 200 5.81 12.80 -14.52
N VAL A 201 6.04 11.70 -13.81
CA VAL A 201 5.18 11.16 -12.76
C VAL A 201 5.96 11.17 -11.46
N VAL A 202 5.50 11.96 -10.49
CA VAL A 202 6.02 11.97 -9.13
C VAL A 202 5.27 10.96 -8.29
N ILE A 203 5.98 9.90 -7.90
CA ILE A 203 5.49 8.91 -6.96
C ILE A 203 6.05 9.26 -5.58
N ARG A 204 5.18 9.65 -4.65
CA ARG A 204 5.51 9.83 -3.24
C ARG A 204 5.11 8.59 -2.46
N TYR A 205 5.89 8.20 -1.47
CA TYR A 205 5.43 7.27 -0.45
C TYR A 205 5.19 8.05 0.84
N LEU A 206 4.02 7.87 1.44
CA LEU A 206 3.57 8.64 2.59
C LEU A 206 3.62 7.87 3.90
N ALA A 207 4.01 6.58 3.88
CA ALA A 207 3.95 5.69 5.05
C ALA A 207 2.58 5.67 5.74
N THR A 208 1.51 5.65 4.93
CA THR A 208 0.13 5.47 5.40
C THR A 208 -0.24 3.98 5.36
N PRO A 209 -1.18 3.48 6.19
CA PRO A 209 -1.59 2.07 6.18
C PRO A 209 -2.37 1.63 4.92
N ASP A 210 -2.50 2.51 3.91
CA ASP A 210 -3.30 2.30 2.71
C ASP A 210 -2.44 1.81 1.52
N PHE A 211 -3.05 1.59 0.35
CA PHE A 211 -2.32 1.27 -0.88
C PHE A 211 -1.80 2.53 -1.58
N GLY A 212 -2.61 3.58 -1.60
CA GLY A 212 -2.25 4.85 -2.21
C GLY A 212 -3.37 5.88 -2.12
N SER A 213 -3.08 7.08 -2.63
CA SER A 213 -4.05 8.14 -2.87
C SER A 213 -3.54 9.10 -3.94
N THR A 214 -4.44 9.81 -4.60
CA THR A 214 -4.08 10.92 -5.49
C THR A 214 -5.16 12.00 -5.51
N GLU A 215 -4.77 13.22 -5.93
CA GLU A 215 -5.72 14.30 -6.20
C GLU A 215 -6.51 13.96 -7.47
N LYS A 216 -7.84 13.82 -7.34
CA LYS A 216 -8.76 13.61 -8.46
C LYS A 216 -8.84 14.85 -9.35
N GLN A 217 -8.76 14.69 -10.67
CA GLN A 217 -8.90 15.81 -11.62
C GLN A 217 -9.22 15.34 -13.05
N THR A 218 -9.58 16.29 -13.92
CA THR A 218 -9.83 16.03 -15.35
C THR A 218 -8.53 16.01 -16.16
N PHE A 219 -8.54 15.32 -17.32
CA PHE A 219 -7.40 15.31 -18.25
C PHE A 219 -6.99 16.73 -18.69
N GLN A 220 -7.94 17.63 -18.91
CA GLN A 220 -7.66 19.02 -19.30
C GLN A 220 -6.90 19.78 -18.21
N ARG A 221 -7.23 19.55 -16.93
CA ARG A 221 -6.47 20.10 -15.81
C ARG A 221 -5.09 19.44 -15.69
N TYR A 222 -5.02 18.13 -15.93
CA TYR A 222 -3.77 17.38 -15.93
C TYR A 222 -2.81 17.81 -17.05
N SER A 223 -3.29 18.02 -18.27
CA SER A 223 -2.43 18.34 -19.44
C SER A 223 -1.67 19.65 -19.26
N GLY A 224 -2.25 20.59 -18.52
CA GLY A 224 -1.61 21.84 -18.06
C GLY A 224 -0.68 21.69 -16.86
N LYS A 225 -0.73 20.57 -16.12
CA LYS A 225 0.24 20.27 -15.05
C LYS A 225 1.57 19.78 -15.65
N ARG A 226 2.64 20.01 -14.87
CA ARG A 226 3.99 19.53 -15.19
C ARG A 226 4.21 18.07 -14.82
N GLU A 227 3.45 17.55 -13.84
CA GLU A 227 3.62 16.21 -13.30
C GLU A 227 2.32 15.56 -12.84
N ALA A 228 2.29 14.22 -12.82
CA ALA A 228 1.27 13.43 -12.12
C ALA A 228 1.76 13.09 -10.70
N LEU A 229 0.92 13.21 -9.68
CA LEU A 229 1.28 12.85 -8.30
C LEU A 229 0.58 11.55 -7.89
N ILE A 230 1.32 10.53 -7.50
CA ILE A 230 0.80 9.30 -6.91
C ILE A 230 1.36 9.19 -5.50
N ALA A 231 0.52 9.17 -4.48
CA ALA A 231 0.95 8.83 -3.13
C ALA A 231 0.74 7.33 -2.89
N LEU A 232 1.75 6.64 -2.39
CA LEU A 232 1.71 5.22 -2.04
C LEU A 232 1.71 5.05 -0.53
N GLY A 233 1.05 4.00 -0.04
CA GLY A 233 1.08 3.58 1.37
C GLY A 233 1.75 2.22 1.55
N ASP A 234 1.76 1.71 2.78
CA ASP A 234 2.51 0.52 3.21
C ASP A 234 2.06 -0.76 2.51
N LYS A 235 0.77 -0.87 2.18
CA LYS A 235 0.23 -2.04 1.49
C LYS A 235 0.78 -2.16 0.06
N PHE A 236 1.26 -1.06 -0.53
CA PHE A 236 2.03 -1.07 -1.77
C PHE A 236 3.41 -1.70 -1.61
N PHE A 237 3.87 -2.17 -0.45
CA PHE A 237 5.15 -2.90 -0.39
C PHE A 237 5.04 -4.31 0.16
N GLY A 238 3.83 -4.76 0.51
CA GLY A 238 3.53 -6.15 0.86
C GLY A 238 2.92 -6.98 -0.28
N SER A 239 2.78 -6.42 -1.47
CA SER A 239 2.07 -7.03 -2.60
C SER A 239 2.99 -7.75 -3.60
N ASN A 240 2.43 -8.59 -4.47
CA ASN A 240 3.22 -9.33 -5.43
C ASN A 240 3.59 -8.46 -6.64
N ALA A 241 4.88 -8.25 -6.86
CA ALA A 241 5.37 -7.56 -8.05
C ALA A 241 5.11 -8.39 -9.32
N GLY A 242 4.50 -7.76 -10.33
CA GLY A 242 4.51 -8.23 -11.72
C GLY A 242 3.70 -9.49 -12.04
N ARG A 243 3.04 -10.12 -11.07
CA ARG A 243 2.19 -11.29 -11.31
C ARG A 243 0.72 -10.88 -11.36
N ARG A 244 -0.04 -11.59 -12.20
CA ARG A 244 -1.50 -11.48 -12.16
C ARG A 244 -2.00 -11.70 -10.73
N PRO A 245 -2.84 -10.80 -10.21
CA PRO A 245 -3.54 -11.04 -8.95
C PRO A 245 -4.22 -12.40 -8.97
N ARG A 246 -4.11 -13.14 -7.86
CA ARG A 246 -4.97 -14.29 -7.61
C ARG A 246 -6.24 -13.78 -6.96
N SER A 247 -7.38 -14.24 -7.46
CA SER A 247 -8.68 -14.02 -6.83
C SER A 247 -9.51 -15.27 -7.08
N ASN A 248 -10.27 -15.67 -6.07
CA ASN A 248 -11.38 -16.58 -6.26
C ASN A 248 -12.41 -15.93 -7.20
N VAL A 249 -12.56 -16.49 -8.40
CA VAL A 249 -13.56 -16.03 -9.36
C VAL A 249 -14.89 -16.69 -9.02
N TYR A 250 -15.85 -15.91 -8.50
CA TYR A 250 -17.17 -16.42 -8.19
C TYR A 250 -18.10 -16.39 -9.41
N ASP A 251 -19.08 -17.29 -9.38
CA ASP A 251 -20.23 -17.24 -10.27
C ASP A 251 -20.98 -15.91 -10.09
N LEU A 252 -21.21 -15.19 -11.19
CA LEU A 252 -21.66 -13.81 -11.12
C LEU A 252 -23.13 -13.67 -10.66
N PRO A 253 -24.08 -14.51 -11.10
CA PRO A 253 -25.42 -14.54 -10.52
C PRO A 253 -25.41 -14.77 -9.00
N THR A 254 -24.65 -15.76 -8.53
CA THR A 254 -24.59 -16.11 -7.09
C THR A 254 -23.95 -14.99 -6.27
N TYR A 255 -22.81 -14.46 -6.72
CA TYR A 255 -22.13 -13.35 -6.08
C TYR A 255 -22.97 -12.06 -6.13
N GLY A 256 -23.58 -11.77 -7.27
CA GLY A 256 -24.43 -10.59 -7.46
C GLY A 256 -25.67 -10.60 -6.57
N ALA A 257 -26.30 -11.76 -6.35
CA ALA A 257 -27.40 -11.88 -5.40
C ALA A 257 -26.96 -11.51 -3.97
N ALA A 258 -25.76 -11.93 -3.55
CA ALA A 258 -25.22 -11.55 -2.24
C ALA A 258 -24.89 -10.06 -2.14
N VAL A 259 -24.30 -9.47 -3.19
CA VAL A 259 -24.02 -8.02 -3.25
C VAL A 259 -25.31 -7.21 -3.18
N ASN A 260 -26.32 -7.56 -3.98
CA ASN A 260 -27.64 -6.93 -3.92
C ASN A 260 -28.23 -7.03 -2.52
N LYS A 261 -28.09 -8.19 -1.85
CA LYS A 261 -28.59 -8.35 -0.49
C LYS A 261 -27.85 -7.47 0.52
N VAL A 262 -26.55 -7.28 0.37
CA VAL A 262 -25.77 -6.32 1.19
C VAL A 262 -26.27 -4.89 0.97
N MET A 263 -26.55 -4.51 -0.28
CA MET A 263 -27.09 -3.20 -0.60
C MET A 263 -28.49 -2.97 0.02
N GLU A 264 -29.39 -3.96 -0.07
CA GLU A 264 -30.69 -3.92 0.62
C GLU A 264 -30.54 -3.73 2.13
N LEU A 265 -29.55 -4.38 2.76
CA LEU A 265 -29.24 -4.20 4.19
C LEU A 265 -28.70 -2.80 4.51
N ASN A 266 -28.04 -2.14 3.56
CA ASN A 266 -27.58 -0.75 3.73
C ASN A 266 -28.76 0.22 3.73
N ASP A 267 -29.76 -0.04 2.88
CA ASP A 267 -31.02 0.70 2.88
C ASP A 267 -31.85 0.42 4.14
N GLU A 268 -31.90 -0.84 4.61
CA GLU A 268 -32.54 -1.21 5.89
C GLU A 268 -31.91 -0.46 7.06
N LYS A 269 -30.57 -0.41 7.11
CA LYS A 269 -29.81 0.37 8.10
C LYS A 269 -30.20 1.84 8.07
N ALA A 270 -30.14 2.49 6.90
CA ALA A 270 -30.44 3.91 6.77
C ALA A 270 -31.88 4.25 7.22
N LYS A 271 -32.85 3.39 6.90
CA LYS A 271 -34.25 3.54 7.36
C LYS A 271 -34.40 3.37 8.87
N ALA A 272 -33.70 2.39 9.45
CA ALA A 272 -33.70 2.16 10.89
C ALA A 272 -33.07 3.35 11.64
N GLU A 273 -31.94 3.86 11.17
CA GLU A 273 -31.26 5.03 11.74
C GLU A 273 -32.15 6.28 11.69
N ALA A 274 -32.82 6.51 10.55
CA ALA A 274 -33.78 7.61 10.43
C ALA A 274 -34.96 7.49 11.42
N THR A 275 -35.37 6.26 11.77
CA THR A 275 -36.42 6.01 12.77
C THR A 275 -35.92 6.32 14.18
N VAL A 276 -34.71 5.87 14.54
CA VAL A 276 -34.06 6.19 15.81
C VAL A 276 -33.93 7.70 16.01
N LEU A 277 -33.52 8.43 14.96
CA LEU A 277 -33.40 9.89 15.01
C LEU A 277 -34.75 10.58 15.27
N LYS A 278 -35.83 10.14 14.61
CA LYS A 278 -37.19 10.68 14.87
C LYS A 278 -37.62 10.43 16.31
N GLU A 279 -37.22 9.30 16.89
CA GLU A 279 -37.58 8.94 18.26
C GLU A 279 -36.76 9.67 19.31
N ALA A 280 -35.48 9.89 19.05
CA ALA A 280 -34.64 10.77 19.85
C ALA A 280 -35.22 12.19 19.89
N GLN A 281 -35.76 12.71 18.77
CA GLN A 281 -36.35 14.05 18.72
C GLN A 281 -37.60 14.25 19.62
N LYS A 282 -38.20 13.18 20.13
CA LYS A 282 -39.32 13.27 21.09
C LYS A 282 -38.88 13.70 22.49
N PHE A 283 -37.60 13.59 22.81
CA PHE A 283 -37.05 14.02 24.09
C PHE A 283 -36.64 15.50 24.02
N SER A 284 -37.07 16.31 24.98
CA SER A 284 -36.61 17.71 25.09
C SER A 284 -35.20 17.84 25.67
N ASP A 285 -34.75 16.82 26.41
CA ASP A 285 -33.44 16.77 27.05
C ASP A 285 -32.38 16.20 26.08
N VAL A 286 -31.36 17.01 25.77
CA VAL A 286 -30.30 16.66 24.81
C VAL A 286 -29.51 15.42 25.23
N ALA A 287 -29.26 15.23 26.52
CA ALA A 287 -28.53 14.04 26.99
C ALA A 287 -29.34 12.76 26.74
N LYS A 288 -30.68 12.81 26.93
CA LYS A 288 -31.57 11.71 26.56
C LYS A 288 -31.65 11.49 25.05
N GLN A 289 -31.71 12.55 24.23
CA GLN A 289 -31.66 12.41 22.76
C GLN A 289 -30.39 11.66 22.32
N ASN A 290 -29.24 12.06 22.86
CA ASN A 290 -27.95 11.45 22.55
C ASN A 290 -27.90 9.99 23.00
N ALA A 291 -28.34 9.69 24.23
CA ALA A 291 -28.35 8.33 24.76
C ALA A 291 -29.24 7.37 23.92
N VAL A 292 -30.42 7.83 23.49
CA VAL A 292 -31.33 7.05 22.62
C VAL A 292 -30.70 6.83 21.24
N THR A 293 -30.09 7.88 20.67
CA THR A 293 -29.44 7.79 19.35
C THR A 293 -28.27 6.82 19.38
N GLU A 294 -27.38 6.94 20.37
CA GLU A 294 -26.20 6.08 20.50
C GLU A 294 -26.57 4.61 20.74
N ALA A 295 -27.54 4.35 21.63
CA ALA A 295 -28.03 3.00 21.90
C ALA A 295 -28.68 2.38 20.66
N GLY A 296 -29.56 3.13 19.98
CA GLY A 296 -30.27 2.67 18.78
C GLY A 296 -29.31 2.41 17.61
N PHE A 297 -28.35 3.31 17.37
CA PHE A 297 -27.36 3.13 16.30
C PHE A 297 -26.45 1.93 16.59
N ARG A 298 -26.02 1.73 17.85
CA ARG A 298 -25.23 0.55 18.23
C ARG A 298 -25.98 -0.75 17.97
N GLU A 299 -27.28 -0.81 18.31
CA GLU A 299 -28.11 -1.99 18.07
C GLU A 299 -28.26 -2.28 16.57
N ILE A 300 -28.58 -1.25 15.77
CA ILE A 300 -28.70 -1.36 14.31
C ILE A 300 -27.38 -1.87 13.72
N GLU A 301 -26.25 -1.30 14.14
CA GLU A 301 -24.94 -1.67 13.62
C GLU A 301 -24.63 -3.13 13.90
N VAL A 302 -24.81 -3.60 15.14
CA VAL A 302 -24.58 -5.01 15.51
C VAL A 302 -25.44 -5.96 14.68
N ASN A 303 -26.73 -5.65 14.53
CA ASN A 303 -27.67 -6.51 13.82
C ASN A 303 -27.41 -6.55 12.31
N ILE A 304 -27.23 -5.39 11.68
CA ILE A 304 -27.00 -5.30 10.24
C ILE A 304 -25.62 -5.83 9.87
N ASP A 305 -24.57 -5.52 10.64
CA ASP A 305 -23.22 -6.01 10.34
C ASP A 305 -23.11 -7.52 10.50
N ALA A 306 -23.83 -8.13 11.46
CA ALA A 306 -23.88 -9.59 11.56
C ALA A 306 -24.47 -10.22 10.28
N LYS A 307 -25.57 -9.67 9.76
CA LYS A 307 -26.19 -10.13 8.50
C LYS A 307 -25.25 -9.94 7.31
N ARG A 308 -24.60 -8.77 7.19
CA ARG A 308 -23.60 -8.49 6.12
C ARG A 308 -22.42 -9.46 6.19
N LYS A 309 -21.84 -9.65 7.38
CA LYS A 309 -20.72 -10.57 7.60
C LYS A 309 -21.10 -12.00 7.21
N ALA A 310 -22.31 -12.46 7.54
CA ALA A 310 -22.77 -13.78 7.14
C ALA A 310 -22.86 -13.95 5.62
N LEU A 311 -23.35 -12.92 4.90
CA LEU A 311 -23.41 -12.93 3.42
C LEU A 311 -22.02 -12.97 2.78
N VAL A 312 -21.10 -12.12 3.27
CA VAL A 312 -19.75 -12.00 2.70
C VAL A 312 -18.84 -13.16 3.12
N ALA A 313 -19.11 -13.84 4.24
CA ALA A 313 -18.30 -14.96 4.71
C ALA A 313 -18.21 -16.13 3.70
N ALA A 314 -19.21 -16.28 2.82
CA ALA A 314 -19.20 -17.25 1.74
C ALA A 314 -18.23 -16.88 0.59
N PHE A 315 -17.80 -15.62 0.52
CA PHE A 315 -16.98 -15.06 -0.55
C PHE A 315 -15.67 -14.51 0.02
N LYS A 316 -14.77 -15.42 0.40
CA LYS A 316 -13.40 -15.06 0.80
C LYS A 316 -12.59 -14.66 -0.43
N ASP A 317 -12.53 -13.36 -0.70
CA ASP A 317 -11.62 -12.84 -1.70
C ASP A 317 -10.19 -12.85 -1.13
N ASP A 318 -9.34 -13.73 -1.64
CA ASP A 318 -7.91 -13.78 -1.35
C ASP A 318 -7.13 -12.81 -2.26
N TYR A 319 -7.80 -11.74 -2.67
CA TYR A 319 -7.32 -10.82 -3.68
C TYR A 319 -6.05 -10.10 -3.26
N VAL A 320 -4.96 -10.44 -3.93
CA VAL A 320 -3.68 -9.73 -3.79
C VAL A 320 -3.55 -8.74 -4.94
N ILE A 321 -3.75 -7.45 -4.66
CA ILE A 321 -3.50 -6.36 -5.61
C ILE A 321 -2.01 -6.32 -5.95
N GLY A 322 -1.62 -6.28 -7.23
CA GLY A 322 -0.22 -6.06 -7.62
C GLY A 322 0.15 -4.57 -7.69
N TYR A 323 1.43 -4.25 -7.48
CA TYR A 323 1.94 -2.86 -7.55
C TYR A 323 1.67 -2.17 -8.88
N THR A 324 1.83 -2.89 -9.99
CA THR A 324 1.49 -2.42 -11.34
C THR A 324 0.05 -1.93 -11.39
N GLY A 325 -0.86 -2.71 -10.83
CA GLY A 325 -2.27 -2.39 -10.79
C GLY A 325 -2.55 -1.14 -9.95
N VAL A 326 -1.90 -0.99 -8.80
CA VAL A 326 -2.03 0.24 -7.99
C VAL A 326 -1.61 1.47 -8.79
N ILE A 327 -0.49 1.41 -9.52
CA ILE A 327 -0.06 2.55 -10.36
C ILE A 327 -1.11 2.89 -11.41
N VAL A 328 -1.67 1.88 -12.11
CA VAL A 328 -2.73 2.11 -13.11
C VAL A 328 -3.98 2.70 -12.45
N HIS A 329 -4.39 2.17 -11.30
CA HIS A 329 -5.54 2.63 -10.52
C HIS A 329 -5.38 4.12 -10.16
N GLU A 330 -4.28 4.47 -9.48
CA GLU A 330 -4.02 5.84 -9.05
C GLU A 330 -3.85 6.79 -10.24
N LEU A 331 -3.13 6.37 -11.28
CA LEU A 331 -2.97 7.21 -12.47
C LEU A 331 -4.32 7.47 -13.16
N SER A 332 -5.27 6.52 -13.11
CA SER A 332 -6.62 6.69 -13.66
C SER A 332 -7.41 7.80 -12.97
N HIS A 333 -7.32 7.95 -11.65
CA HIS A 333 -7.94 9.07 -10.94
C HIS A 333 -7.39 10.41 -11.42
N HIS A 334 -6.08 10.47 -11.61
CA HIS A 334 -5.38 11.70 -11.90
C HIS A 334 -5.53 12.17 -13.35
N VAL A 335 -5.62 11.22 -14.28
CA VAL A 335 -5.56 11.45 -15.72
C VAL A 335 -6.93 11.32 -16.38
N ALA A 336 -7.71 10.32 -15.96
CA ALA A 336 -9.02 10.02 -16.55
C ALA A 336 -10.19 10.46 -15.65
N GLY A 337 -9.93 11.02 -14.46
CA GLY A 337 -10.97 11.46 -13.53
C GLY A 337 -11.86 10.32 -13.03
N THR A 338 -11.34 9.09 -13.02
CA THR A 338 -12.04 7.95 -12.42
C THR A 338 -12.19 8.16 -10.92
N ILE A 339 -13.08 7.39 -10.30
CA ILE A 339 -13.37 7.43 -8.88
C ILE A 339 -13.32 6.02 -8.30
N ASP A 340 -13.15 5.96 -6.98
CA ASP A 340 -13.44 4.77 -6.20
C ASP A 340 -14.94 4.70 -6.01
N LEU A 341 -15.61 3.99 -6.91
CA LEU A 341 -17.04 4.01 -6.93
C LEU A 341 -17.59 3.27 -5.72
N THR A 342 -18.34 3.97 -4.87
CA THR A 342 -19.21 3.36 -3.88
C THR A 342 -20.64 3.40 -4.39
N SER A 343 -21.27 2.23 -4.53
CA SER A 343 -22.70 2.11 -4.85
C SER A 343 -23.42 1.58 -3.64
N GLU A 344 -24.41 2.32 -3.15
CA GLU A 344 -25.28 1.88 -2.04
C GLU A 344 -24.46 1.38 -0.84
N GLY A 345 -23.41 2.11 -0.45
CA GLY A 345 -22.54 1.75 0.69
C GLY A 345 -21.51 0.65 0.43
N VAL A 346 -21.43 0.08 -0.78
CA VAL A 346 -20.42 -0.91 -1.18
C VAL A 346 -19.41 -0.28 -2.12
N THR A 347 -18.14 -0.18 -1.69
CA THR A 347 -17.05 0.28 -2.55
C THR A 347 -16.64 -0.83 -3.51
N MET A 348 -16.66 -0.53 -4.80
CA MET A 348 -16.50 -1.48 -5.90
C MET A 348 -15.03 -1.82 -6.17
N TYR A 349 -14.37 -2.39 -5.18
CA TYR A 349 -12.98 -2.86 -5.26
C TYR A 349 -12.89 -4.37 -5.41
N GLY A 350 -11.87 -4.82 -6.12
CA GLY A 350 -11.58 -6.24 -6.30
C GLY A 350 -12.30 -6.86 -7.48
N TYR A 351 -11.86 -8.06 -7.83
CA TYR A 351 -12.19 -8.74 -9.07
C TYR A 351 -13.70 -8.92 -9.26
N ASN A 352 -14.38 -9.45 -8.24
CA ASN A 352 -15.78 -9.84 -8.34
C ASN A 352 -16.74 -8.64 -8.30
N LEU A 353 -16.47 -7.62 -7.46
CA LEU A 353 -17.26 -6.40 -7.44
C LEU A 353 -17.14 -5.61 -8.74
N CYS A 354 -15.94 -5.54 -9.34
CA CYS A 354 -15.76 -4.88 -10.63
C CYS A 354 -16.48 -5.59 -11.77
N ARG A 355 -16.52 -6.94 -11.77
CA ARG A 355 -17.33 -7.73 -12.72
C ARG A 355 -18.83 -7.51 -12.52
N PHE A 356 -19.28 -7.50 -11.26
CA PHE A 356 -20.67 -7.20 -10.92
C PHE A 356 -21.06 -5.81 -11.40
N LEU A 357 -20.20 -4.81 -11.16
CA LEU A 357 -20.41 -3.44 -11.61
C LEU A 357 -20.46 -3.36 -13.14
N ALA A 358 -19.56 -4.04 -13.85
CA ALA A 358 -19.53 -4.09 -15.30
C ALA A 358 -20.81 -4.70 -15.90
N ALA A 359 -21.32 -5.77 -15.30
CA ALA A 359 -22.54 -6.44 -15.77
C ALA A 359 -23.82 -5.64 -15.48
N ASN A 360 -23.94 -5.04 -14.30
CA ASN A 360 -25.18 -4.41 -13.84
C ASN A 360 -25.23 -2.90 -14.03
N SER A 361 -24.07 -2.24 -14.14
CA SER A 361 -23.97 -0.79 -14.33
C SER A 361 -22.76 -0.40 -15.20
N PRO A 362 -22.74 -0.77 -16.50
CA PRO A 362 -21.62 -0.47 -17.42
C PRO A 362 -21.20 1.01 -17.45
N LYS A 363 -22.17 1.93 -17.33
CA LYS A 363 -21.90 3.39 -17.28
C LYS A 363 -21.11 3.81 -16.04
N SER A 364 -21.25 3.08 -14.95
CA SER A 364 -20.52 3.31 -13.70
C SER A 364 -19.17 2.60 -13.72
N ALA A 365 -19.07 1.43 -14.34
CA ALA A 365 -17.81 0.69 -14.52
C ALA A 365 -16.74 1.52 -15.25
N ILE A 366 -17.11 2.27 -16.29
CA ILE A 366 -16.16 3.16 -17.00
C ILE A 366 -15.70 4.37 -16.17
N LYS A 367 -16.31 4.62 -15.01
CA LYS A 367 -15.89 5.66 -14.05
C LYS A 367 -15.08 5.09 -12.88
N ASN A 368 -15.05 3.78 -12.69
CA ASN A 368 -14.41 3.15 -11.55
C ASN A 368 -12.92 2.88 -11.84
N ALA A 369 -12.01 3.39 -11.01
CA ALA A 369 -10.57 3.24 -11.20
C ALA A 369 -10.14 1.76 -11.23
N ASP A 370 -10.78 0.96 -10.40
CA ASP A 370 -10.45 -0.45 -10.24
C ASP A 370 -10.81 -1.32 -11.46
N ASN A 371 -11.82 -0.91 -12.24
CA ASN A 371 -12.12 -1.54 -13.53
C ASN A 371 -11.00 -1.30 -14.56
N TYR A 372 -10.37 -0.11 -14.57
CA TYR A 372 -9.21 0.15 -15.44
C TYR A 372 -7.99 -0.65 -14.99
N ARG A 373 -7.76 -0.73 -13.67
CA ARG A 373 -6.71 -1.58 -13.09
C ARG A 373 -6.86 -3.01 -13.60
N LEU A 374 -8.01 -3.63 -13.32
CA LEU A 374 -8.25 -5.04 -13.61
C LEU A 374 -8.26 -5.33 -15.12
N PHE A 375 -8.74 -4.39 -15.94
CA PHE A 375 -8.61 -4.48 -17.39
C PHE A 375 -7.14 -4.51 -17.84
N CYS A 376 -6.27 -3.69 -17.24
CA CYS A 376 -4.85 -3.70 -17.56
C CYS A 376 -4.13 -4.94 -16.99
N ASP A 377 -4.55 -5.46 -15.83
CA ASP A 377 -4.00 -6.67 -15.22
C ASP A 377 -4.18 -7.91 -16.12
N GLU A 378 -5.14 -7.92 -17.05
CA GLU A 378 -5.32 -8.97 -18.08
C GLU A 378 -4.11 -9.14 -18.99
N PHE A 379 -3.22 -8.15 -19.05
CA PHE A 379 -2.02 -8.16 -19.89
C PHE A 379 -0.74 -8.43 -19.09
N LEU A 380 -0.84 -8.64 -17.78
CA LEU A 380 0.30 -9.08 -16.98
C LEU A 380 0.77 -10.48 -17.42
N PRO A 381 2.08 -10.79 -17.29
CA PRO A 381 2.58 -12.15 -17.41
C PRO A 381 1.85 -13.11 -16.45
N ALA A 382 1.68 -14.36 -16.87
CA ALA A 382 1.03 -15.41 -16.08
C ALA A 382 1.88 -15.84 -14.87
#